data_AF-A0A227P3A9-F1
#
_entry.id   AF-A0A227P3A9-F1
#
_cell.length_a   1.000
_cell.length_b   1.000
_cell.length_c   1.000
_cell.angle_alpha   90.00
_cell.angle_beta   90.00
_cell.angle_gamma   90.00
#
_symmetry.space_group_name_H-M   'P 1'
#
loop_
_entity.id
_entity.type
_entity.pdbx_description
1 polymer ?
#
loop_
_entity_poly.entity_id
_entity_poly.type
_entity_poly.pdbx_seq_one_letter_code
_entity_poly.pdbx_strand_id
1 'polypeptide(L)'
;MAKPDITARRKLREEKEDAEDGLKFVIDGAKIRCDLCTIPDGDLKTNYDAPSIQDKRVVTVVERDRTSLIFKGNCKKSFFRSSPCATVMKLGEWKNPGTVYFQDELAVLLRSTIKCEYGGVDIKIWDCGQRNEIINLDTTGLAVPDFTPDFDVKFELDQTENTIVPFGILDFENKEENQFFRFKYTLEKNNIDKLYFEIIAENGEQLYAYTCLKPVIIQNENKEHFFKTEKTSQIPMASAEATIGSPDFEPVDYTTMGSYTISWDGFDNDDIYDSTRFNGKEITARITAIKDNIPKTIAVDFSTKYNEVKWTDVKIDKKTKRIDVTLRVNLTDGGAQGLECNTFKIGEEISSETFTSNELDPFKDIVAKICPWDKIPEDIITPDKPIIKKRTRSFKELEKLAIEGLNYHWGRNRNHNEGKNVKINKVDFEVFINSINTNQNSIGGIKLIYNTNGNWLRSGNPDTIEDPMSAVGNLVSRKAICYNIAYIKNERWDYYEEESEDCDFMFTSAHEIGHTILKAYGGTIHSYGHKGSVNPYTQNKNENAVIFPLNGEIDIMPYYINRLNIDSFNKYIAVEKDVLSFIWLTKIKLK
;
A
#
# COMPACT_ATOMS: atom_id res chain seq x y z
N MET A 1 -3.05 -35.57 2.37
CA MET A 1 -3.30 -34.66 3.51
C MET A 1 -4.46 -35.23 4.32
N ALA A 2 -4.25 -35.56 5.60
CA ALA A 2 -5.31 -36.07 6.46
C ALA A 2 -6.34 -34.96 6.72
N LYS A 3 -7.64 -35.28 6.63
CA LYS A 3 -8.72 -34.33 6.92
C LYS A 3 -8.63 -33.89 8.39
N PRO A 4 -8.73 -32.58 8.70
CA PRO A 4 -8.70 -32.10 10.08
C PRO A 4 -9.88 -32.68 10.87
N ASP A 5 -9.60 -33.10 12.10
CA ASP A 5 -10.58 -33.61 13.05
C ASP A 5 -11.55 -32.48 13.47
N ILE A 6 -12.76 -32.52 12.92
CA ILE A 6 -13.83 -31.53 13.12
C ILE A 6 -14.65 -31.78 14.39
N THR A 7 -14.35 -32.83 15.16
CA THR A 7 -15.16 -33.24 16.32
C THR A 7 -15.18 -32.18 17.41
N ALA A 8 -14.05 -31.50 17.65
CA ALA A 8 -13.96 -30.42 18.63
C ALA A 8 -14.79 -29.18 18.22
N ARG A 9 -14.78 -28.82 16.92
CA ARG A 9 -15.58 -27.70 16.40
C ARG A 9 -17.08 -27.99 16.44
N ARG A 10 -17.47 -29.24 16.17
CA ARG A 10 -18.87 -29.69 16.27
C ARG A 10 -19.38 -29.59 17.71
N LYS A 11 -18.60 -30.07 18.68
CA LYS A 11 -18.96 -29.99 20.10
C LYS A 11 -19.10 -28.54 20.58
N LEU A 12 -18.20 -27.65 20.15
CA LEU A 12 -18.25 -26.23 20.50
C LEU A 12 -19.46 -25.52 19.86
N ARG A 13 -19.91 -25.98 18.69
CA ARG A 13 -21.13 -25.49 18.04
C ARG A 13 -22.38 -26.00 18.74
N GLU A 14 -22.42 -27.28 19.11
CA GLU A 14 -23.52 -27.88 19.89
C GLU A 14 -23.66 -27.18 21.26
N GLU A 15 -22.55 -26.91 21.97
CA GLU A 15 -22.55 -26.15 23.23
C GLU A 15 -23.05 -24.70 23.07
N LYS A 16 -22.76 -24.07 21.91
CA LYS A 16 -23.24 -22.71 21.59
C LYS A 16 -24.73 -22.72 21.25
N GLU A 17 -25.18 -23.69 20.46
CA GLU A 17 -26.59 -23.87 20.10
C GLU A 17 -27.43 -24.18 21.34
N ASP A 18 -26.97 -25.03 22.26
CA ASP A 18 -27.62 -25.31 23.55
C ASP A 18 -27.68 -24.07 24.45
N ALA A 19 -26.60 -23.26 24.47
CA ALA A 19 -26.56 -22.01 25.22
C ALA A 19 -27.55 -20.97 24.67
N GLU A 20 -27.68 -20.88 23.34
CA GLU A 20 -28.65 -20.02 22.64
C GLU A 20 -30.09 -20.53 22.85
N ASP A 21 -30.33 -21.84 22.79
CA ASP A 21 -31.63 -22.47 23.02
C ASP A 21 -32.13 -22.23 24.45
N GLY A 22 -31.21 -22.29 25.43
CA GLY A 22 -31.48 -21.95 26.82
C GLY A 22 -31.94 -20.51 27.05
N LEU A 23 -31.76 -19.61 26.09
CA LEU A 23 -32.21 -18.21 26.15
C LEU A 23 -33.64 -18.00 25.62
N LYS A 24 -34.33 -19.03 25.15
CA LYS A 24 -35.73 -18.92 24.70
C LYS A 24 -36.64 -18.49 25.85
N PHE A 25 -37.48 -17.49 25.60
CA PHE A 25 -38.56 -17.09 26.50
C PHE A 25 -39.56 -18.24 26.69
N VAL A 26 -40.08 -18.37 27.89
CA VAL A 26 -41.08 -19.41 28.19
C VAL A 26 -42.46 -18.77 28.13
N ILE A 27 -43.39 -19.40 27.41
CA ILE A 27 -44.76 -18.89 27.22
C ILE A 27 -45.80 -19.84 27.83
N ASP A 28 -47.01 -19.33 28.02
CA ASP A 28 -48.13 -20.08 28.59
C ASP A 28 -48.35 -21.43 27.88
N GLY A 29 -48.45 -22.51 28.65
CA GLY A 29 -48.55 -23.87 28.15
C GLY A 29 -47.21 -24.57 27.90
N ALA A 30 -46.09 -23.99 28.32
CA ALA A 30 -44.78 -24.63 28.41
C ALA A 30 -44.81 -25.91 29.26
N LYS A 31 -43.83 -26.80 29.06
CA LYS A 31 -43.71 -28.07 29.81
C LYS A 31 -42.56 -28.05 30.78
N ILE A 32 -42.86 -28.51 32.00
CA ILE A 32 -41.92 -28.64 33.10
C ILE A 32 -41.73 -30.10 33.48
N ARG A 33 -40.59 -30.43 34.09
CA ARG A 33 -40.25 -31.78 34.51
C ARG A 33 -39.73 -31.82 35.95
N CYS A 34 -40.25 -32.76 36.72
CA CYS A 34 -39.82 -33.09 38.07
C CYS A 34 -39.63 -34.60 38.22
N ASP A 35 -38.39 -35.06 38.37
CA ASP A 35 -38.07 -36.50 38.44
C ASP A 35 -38.64 -37.20 39.70
N LEU A 36 -38.99 -36.42 40.72
CA LEU A 36 -39.66 -36.88 41.94
C LEU A 36 -41.18 -36.86 41.85
N CYS A 37 -41.78 -36.50 40.71
CA CYS A 37 -43.20 -36.74 40.46
C CYS A 37 -43.38 -38.15 39.86
N THR A 38 -44.46 -38.84 40.22
CA THR A 38 -44.85 -40.12 39.59
C THR A 38 -45.30 -39.93 38.13
N ILE A 39 -45.77 -38.73 37.78
CA ILE A 39 -45.96 -38.25 36.40
C ILE A 39 -44.96 -37.10 36.21
N PRO A 40 -43.74 -37.38 35.69
CA PRO A 40 -42.64 -36.41 35.73
C PRO A 40 -42.92 -35.10 35.00
N ASP A 41 -43.72 -35.14 33.94
CA ASP A 41 -44.02 -33.97 33.12
C ASP A 41 -45.28 -33.25 33.63
N GLY A 42 -45.21 -31.92 33.68
CA GLY A 42 -46.26 -31.02 34.11
C GLY A 42 -46.43 -29.84 33.16
N ASP A 43 -47.48 -29.06 33.40
CA ASP A 43 -47.82 -27.87 32.64
C ASP A 43 -47.39 -26.62 33.41
N LEU A 44 -46.80 -25.67 32.70
CA LEU A 44 -46.49 -24.34 33.22
C LEU A 44 -47.49 -23.34 32.66
N LYS A 45 -48.25 -22.72 33.56
CA LYS A 45 -49.32 -21.79 33.27
C LYS A 45 -48.94 -20.38 33.71
N THR A 46 -49.23 -19.40 32.87
CA THR A 46 -49.06 -17.98 33.19
C THR A 46 -50.37 -17.41 33.73
N ASN A 47 -50.35 -16.89 34.97
CA ASN A 47 -51.48 -16.24 35.61
C ASN A 47 -51.29 -14.70 35.70
N TYR A 48 -50.04 -14.23 35.67
CA TYR A 48 -49.69 -12.82 35.58
C TYR A 48 -50.11 -12.22 34.24
N ASP A 49 -50.46 -10.94 34.21
CA ASP A 49 -50.97 -10.26 33.02
C ASP A 49 -49.88 -9.84 32.04
N ALA A 50 -48.86 -10.68 31.83
CA ALA A 50 -47.73 -10.38 30.98
C ALA A 50 -48.12 -10.23 29.50
N PRO A 51 -47.38 -9.39 28.73
CA PRO A 51 -47.44 -9.40 27.28
C PRO A 51 -47.25 -10.80 26.69
N SER A 52 -47.79 -11.00 25.49
CA SER A 52 -47.80 -12.31 24.84
C SER A 52 -46.69 -12.45 23.79
N ILE A 53 -46.16 -13.66 23.65
CA ILE A 53 -45.34 -14.12 22.53
C ILE A 53 -46.09 -15.31 21.91
N GLN A 54 -46.33 -15.29 20.60
CA GLN A 54 -47.14 -16.31 19.90
C GLN A 54 -48.53 -16.49 20.53
N ASP A 55 -49.23 -15.38 20.76
CA ASP A 55 -50.58 -15.31 21.37
C ASP A 55 -50.71 -15.96 22.76
N LYS A 56 -49.59 -16.19 23.43
CA LYS A 56 -49.51 -16.78 24.76
C LYS A 56 -48.69 -15.91 25.68
N ARG A 57 -49.17 -15.70 26.90
CA ARG A 57 -48.53 -14.82 27.89
C ARG A 57 -47.14 -15.34 28.26
N VAL A 58 -46.17 -14.44 28.33
CA VAL A 58 -44.80 -14.78 28.77
C VAL A 58 -44.81 -15.15 30.25
N VAL A 59 -44.15 -16.25 30.60
CA VAL A 59 -43.93 -16.66 31.99
C VAL A 59 -42.90 -15.72 32.61
N THR A 60 -43.24 -15.12 33.74
CA THR A 60 -42.33 -14.28 34.53
C THR A 60 -42.02 -14.93 35.89
N VAL A 61 -41.06 -14.37 36.62
CA VAL A 61 -40.59 -14.91 37.90
C VAL A 61 -41.67 -14.98 39.00
N VAL A 62 -42.81 -14.31 38.81
CA VAL A 62 -43.95 -14.38 39.73
C VAL A 62 -44.67 -15.73 39.67
N GLU A 63 -44.48 -16.50 38.60
CA GLU A 63 -45.09 -17.82 38.39
C GLU A 63 -44.37 -18.89 39.22
N ARG A 64 -44.59 -18.88 40.53
CA ARG A 64 -43.83 -19.68 41.51
C ARG A 64 -44.72 -20.43 42.51
N ASP A 65 -45.95 -20.75 42.13
CA ASP A 65 -46.86 -21.51 42.97
C ASP A 65 -47.54 -22.68 42.24
N ARG A 66 -48.38 -23.42 42.95
CA ARG A 66 -49.11 -24.60 42.46
C ARG A 66 -50.19 -24.30 41.42
N THR A 67 -50.57 -23.03 41.23
CA THR A 67 -51.50 -22.58 40.20
C THR A 67 -50.78 -22.35 38.86
N SER A 68 -49.47 -22.08 38.92
CA SER A 68 -48.61 -21.92 37.75
C SER A 68 -47.90 -23.23 37.37
N LEU A 69 -47.34 -23.97 38.34
CA LEU A 69 -46.66 -25.24 38.11
C LEU A 69 -47.57 -26.43 38.40
N ILE A 70 -48.16 -27.00 37.36
CA ILE A 70 -49.24 -27.99 37.47
C ILE A 70 -48.69 -29.40 37.20
N PHE A 71 -48.58 -30.20 38.26
CA PHE A 71 -48.26 -31.63 38.18
C PHE A 71 -49.46 -32.50 38.55
N LYS A 72 -49.75 -33.52 37.73
CA LYS A 72 -50.88 -34.45 37.94
C LYS A 72 -50.53 -35.71 38.74
N GLY A 73 -49.26 -35.91 39.08
CA GLY A 73 -48.79 -37.07 39.84
C GLY A 73 -48.60 -36.79 41.34
N ASN A 74 -48.32 -37.86 42.07
CA ASN A 74 -47.89 -37.82 43.47
C ASN A 74 -46.38 -37.64 43.60
N CYS A 75 -45.95 -37.00 44.70
CA CYS A 75 -44.54 -36.82 45.02
C CYS A 75 -43.95 -38.13 45.57
N LYS A 76 -42.90 -38.65 44.93
CA LYS A 76 -42.18 -39.87 45.34
C LYS A 76 -41.50 -39.75 46.71
N LYS A 77 -41.32 -38.52 47.21
CA LYS A 77 -40.75 -38.23 48.53
C LYS A 77 -41.80 -38.15 49.64
N SER A 78 -43.10 -38.09 49.30
CA SER A 78 -44.14 -38.11 50.31
C SER A 78 -44.23 -39.46 51.00
N PHE A 79 -44.76 -39.48 52.22
CA PHE A 79 -45.04 -40.72 52.95
C PHE A 79 -45.86 -41.68 52.07
N PHE A 80 -45.36 -42.92 51.88
CA PHE A 80 -45.90 -43.93 50.95
C PHE A 80 -46.17 -43.46 49.49
N ARG A 81 -45.57 -42.35 49.03
CA ARG A 81 -45.80 -41.76 47.69
C ARG A 81 -47.29 -41.43 47.41
N SER A 82 -48.07 -41.20 48.46
CA SER A 82 -49.52 -41.01 48.38
C SER A 82 -49.98 -39.57 48.16
N SER A 83 -49.11 -38.57 48.38
CA SER A 83 -49.51 -37.17 48.36
C SER A 83 -49.38 -36.56 46.96
N PRO A 84 -50.44 -35.95 46.41
CA PRO A 84 -50.38 -35.23 45.15
C PRO A 84 -49.35 -34.09 45.21
N CYS A 85 -48.55 -33.93 44.15
CA CYS A 85 -47.59 -32.82 44.04
C CYS A 85 -48.30 -31.47 44.23
N ALA A 86 -49.51 -31.30 43.69
CA ALA A 86 -50.33 -30.09 43.85
C ALA A 86 -50.66 -29.73 45.32
N THR A 87 -50.55 -30.68 46.26
CA THR A 87 -50.86 -30.48 47.67
C THR A 87 -49.62 -30.23 48.52
N VAL A 88 -48.50 -30.87 48.22
CA VAL A 88 -47.30 -30.86 49.08
C VAL A 88 -46.14 -30.02 48.52
N MET A 89 -46.20 -29.63 47.26
CA MET A 89 -45.14 -28.87 46.63
C MET A 89 -45.01 -27.48 47.26
N LYS A 90 -43.79 -27.17 47.71
CA LYS A 90 -43.37 -25.85 48.14
C LYS A 90 -42.27 -25.38 47.19
N LEU A 91 -42.50 -24.26 46.51
CA LEU A 91 -41.60 -23.73 45.49
C LEU A 91 -40.80 -22.56 46.05
N GLY A 92 -39.51 -22.51 45.72
CA GLY A 92 -38.63 -21.38 46.02
C GLY A 92 -38.62 -20.35 44.89
N GLU A 93 -37.51 -19.62 44.76
CA GLU A 93 -37.32 -18.66 43.67
C GLU A 93 -36.86 -19.31 42.37
N TRP A 94 -37.17 -18.65 41.26
CA TRP A 94 -36.58 -18.97 39.96
C TRP A 94 -35.08 -18.67 39.95
N LYS A 95 -34.30 -19.62 39.45
CA LYS A 95 -32.87 -19.49 39.20
C LYS A 95 -32.63 -19.26 37.71
N ASN A 96 -31.65 -18.41 37.41
CA ASN A 96 -31.27 -18.03 36.05
C ASN A 96 -32.43 -17.45 35.20
N PRO A 97 -33.23 -16.50 35.71
CA PRO A 97 -34.16 -15.77 34.86
C PRO A 97 -33.40 -14.95 33.79
N GLY A 98 -34.13 -14.42 32.83
CA GLY A 98 -33.60 -13.45 31.87
C GLY A 98 -33.34 -12.10 32.52
N THR A 99 -32.79 -11.18 31.73
CA THR A 99 -32.58 -9.77 32.13
C THR A 99 -33.65 -8.83 31.56
N VAL A 100 -34.58 -9.35 30.76
CA VAL A 100 -35.68 -8.60 30.14
C VAL A 100 -36.88 -8.61 31.08
N TYR A 101 -37.51 -7.45 31.22
CA TYR A 101 -38.73 -7.24 32.01
C TYR A 101 -39.98 -7.32 31.13
N PHE A 102 -41.02 -7.97 31.63
CA PHE A 102 -42.37 -8.01 31.07
C PHE A 102 -43.32 -7.45 32.13
N GLN A 103 -43.75 -6.20 31.97
CA GLN A 103 -44.52 -5.45 32.98
C GLN A 103 -43.86 -5.55 34.36
N ASP A 104 -42.63 -5.05 34.48
CA ASP A 104 -41.86 -4.97 35.73
C ASP A 104 -41.35 -6.29 36.33
N GLU A 105 -41.69 -7.45 35.75
CA GLU A 105 -41.23 -8.76 36.22
C GLU A 105 -40.25 -9.42 35.24
N LEU A 106 -39.21 -10.07 35.78
CA LEU A 106 -38.20 -10.72 34.94
C LEU A 106 -38.78 -11.94 34.21
N ALA A 107 -38.40 -12.10 32.94
CA ALA A 107 -38.81 -13.25 32.14
C ALA A 107 -38.16 -14.55 32.62
N VAL A 108 -38.93 -15.64 32.62
CA VAL A 108 -38.41 -17.00 32.78
C VAL A 108 -37.93 -17.50 31.42
N LEU A 109 -36.72 -18.06 31.39
CA LEU A 109 -36.08 -18.61 30.19
C LEU A 109 -36.07 -20.14 30.23
N LEU A 110 -35.86 -20.79 29.10
CA LEU A 110 -35.82 -22.26 29.02
C LEU A 110 -34.74 -22.86 29.96
N ARG A 111 -33.61 -22.18 30.13
CA ARG A 111 -32.55 -22.57 31.10
C ARG A 111 -32.94 -22.37 32.56
N SER A 112 -34.02 -21.66 32.86
CA SER A 112 -34.42 -21.33 34.22
C SER A 112 -34.91 -22.60 34.94
N THR A 113 -34.70 -22.63 36.25
CA THR A 113 -35.14 -23.73 37.11
C THR A 113 -35.74 -23.19 38.39
N ILE A 114 -36.64 -23.94 39.02
CA ILE A 114 -37.25 -23.56 40.30
C ILE A 114 -37.17 -24.70 41.30
N LYS A 115 -36.73 -24.40 42.51
CA LYS A 115 -36.53 -25.41 43.55
C LYS A 115 -37.87 -25.86 44.10
N CYS A 116 -38.15 -27.17 44.07
CA CYS A 116 -39.16 -27.76 44.94
C CYS A 116 -38.52 -28.08 46.29
N GLU A 117 -38.81 -27.28 47.31
CA GLU A 117 -38.23 -27.42 48.66
C GLU A 117 -38.70 -28.72 49.34
N TYR A 118 -39.96 -29.11 49.14
CA TYR A 118 -40.47 -30.38 49.66
C TYR A 118 -39.72 -31.57 49.05
N GLY A 119 -39.67 -31.64 47.72
CA GLY A 119 -38.98 -32.68 46.95
C GLY A 119 -37.45 -32.64 47.13
N GLY A 120 -36.88 -31.46 47.34
CA GLY A 120 -35.44 -31.25 47.38
C GLY A 120 -34.77 -31.28 46.00
N VAL A 121 -35.54 -31.16 44.90
CA VAL A 121 -35.04 -31.19 43.50
C VAL A 121 -35.43 -29.91 42.76
N ASP A 122 -34.63 -29.53 41.76
CA ASP A 122 -34.95 -28.42 40.86
C ASP A 122 -35.90 -28.95 39.77
N ILE A 123 -37.00 -28.24 39.55
CA ILE A 123 -37.93 -28.45 38.44
C ILE A 123 -37.35 -27.73 37.23
N LYS A 124 -37.28 -28.44 36.10
CA LYS A 124 -36.70 -27.94 34.85
C LYS A 124 -37.81 -27.64 33.84
N ILE A 125 -37.56 -26.66 32.97
CA ILE A 125 -38.38 -26.40 31.79
C ILE A 125 -37.73 -27.18 30.65
N TRP A 126 -38.50 -27.98 29.91
CA TRP A 126 -37.97 -28.79 28.80
C TRP A 126 -38.66 -28.51 27.47
N ASP A 127 -39.81 -27.82 27.49
CA ASP A 127 -40.46 -27.24 26.31
C ASP A 127 -40.85 -25.80 26.68
N CYS A 128 -40.29 -24.82 25.98
CA CYS A 128 -40.58 -23.40 26.22
C CYS A 128 -41.99 -22.98 25.79
N GLY A 129 -42.76 -23.87 25.15
CA GLY A 129 -44.12 -23.61 24.68
C GLY A 129 -44.18 -22.91 23.32
N GLN A 130 -43.07 -22.30 22.88
CA GLN A 130 -42.95 -21.71 21.55
C GLN A 130 -43.05 -22.80 20.48
N ARG A 131 -43.73 -22.51 19.38
CA ARG A 131 -43.87 -23.38 18.21
C ARG A 131 -43.31 -22.69 16.98
N ASN A 132 -42.69 -23.46 16.10
CA ASN A 132 -42.29 -23.01 14.77
C ASN A 132 -43.26 -23.62 13.77
N GLU A 133 -44.54 -23.23 13.84
CA GLU A 133 -45.57 -23.67 12.90
C GLU A 133 -45.77 -22.60 11.83
N ILE A 134 -45.39 -22.92 10.59
CA ILE A 134 -45.82 -22.17 9.42
C ILE A 134 -47.24 -22.67 9.10
N ILE A 135 -48.24 -22.01 9.67
CA ILE A 135 -49.65 -22.28 9.34
C ILE A 135 -49.89 -21.63 7.97
N ASN A 136 -50.33 -22.44 6.98
CA ASN A 136 -50.69 -21.99 5.64
C ASN A 136 -51.54 -20.70 5.68
N LEU A 137 -50.91 -19.57 5.41
CA LEU A 137 -51.58 -18.29 5.19
C LEU A 137 -52.12 -18.28 3.76
N ASP A 138 -53.43 -18.08 3.61
CA ASP A 138 -54.00 -17.63 2.35
C ASP A 138 -53.52 -16.20 2.10
N THR A 139 -52.51 -16.06 1.25
CA THR A 139 -51.83 -14.79 0.92
C THR A 139 -52.55 -14.02 -0.19
N THR A 140 -53.79 -14.38 -0.54
CA THR A 140 -54.51 -13.68 -1.60
C THR A 140 -55.06 -12.35 -1.08
N GLY A 141 -54.23 -11.29 -1.14
CA GLY A 141 -54.67 -9.90 -1.03
C GLY A 141 -54.38 -9.16 0.27
N LEU A 142 -53.65 -9.74 1.23
CA LEU A 142 -53.22 -9.03 2.44
C LEU A 142 -51.74 -8.66 2.35
N ALA A 143 -51.46 -7.35 2.40
CA ALA A 143 -50.10 -6.84 2.52
C ALA A 143 -49.58 -7.11 3.94
N VAL A 144 -48.66 -8.06 4.06
CA VAL A 144 -47.77 -8.17 5.21
C VAL A 144 -46.87 -6.95 5.16
N PRO A 145 -46.78 -6.09 6.20
CA PRO A 145 -45.69 -5.14 6.26
C PRO A 145 -44.42 -5.96 6.45
N ASP A 146 -43.64 -6.09 5.39
CA ASP A 146 -42.24 -6.48 5.48
C ASP A 146 -41.60 -5.55 6.52
N PHE A 147 -41.29 -6.07 7.71
CA PHE A 147 -40.36 -5.36 8.59
C PHE A 147 -38.97 -5.59 8.02
N THR A 148 -38.66 -4.89 6.93
CA THR A 148 -37.30 -4.54 6.59
C THR A 148 -36.91 -3.41 7.53
N PRO A 149 -35.85 -3.55 8.36
CA PRO A 149 -35.31 -2.40 9.08
C PRO A 149 -35.03 -1.31 8.05
N ASP A 150 -35.77 -0.20 8.18
CA ASP A 150 -35.78 0.86 7.20
C ASP A 150 -34.56 1.75 7.48
N PHE A 151 -33.39 1.33 6.99
CA PHE A 151 -32.18 2.15 6.97
C PHE A 151 -31.70 2.29 5.54
N ASP A 152 -31.41 3.49 5.07
CA ASP A 152 -30.86 3.70 3.74
C ASP A 152 -29.39 4.05 3.83
N VAL A 153 -28.64 3.53 2.87
CA VAL A 153 -27.22 3.79 2.74
C VAL A 153 -26.97 4.38 1.38
N LYS A 154 -26.17 5.43 1.31
CA LYS A 154 -25.60 5.96 0.07
C LYS A 154 -24.09 5.85 0.17
N PHE A 155 -23.42 5.57 -0.94
CA PHE A 155 -21.98 5.42 -0.99
C PHE A 155 -21.44 5.92 -2.32
N GLU A 156 -20.43 6.78 -2.28
CA GLU A 156 -19.81 7.34 -3.46
C GLU A 156 -18.33 7.61 -3.24
N LEU A 157 -17.58 7.67 -4.34
CA LEU A 157 -16.21 8.14 -4.34
C LEU A 157 -16.20 9.67 -4.20
N ASP A 158 -15.41 10.19 -3.27
CA ASP A 158 -15.19 11.63 -3.15
C ASP A 158 -14.14 12.09 -4.17
N GLN A 159 -14.60 12.78 -5.21
CA GLN A 159 -13.74 13.27 -6.30
C GLN A 159 -13.24 14.70 -6.09
N THR A 160 -13.41 15.28 -4.90
CA THR A 160 -12.90 16.63 -4.58
C THR A 160 -11.38 16.74 -4.78
N GLU A 161 -10.65 15.67 -4.49
CA GLU A 161 -9.25 15.49 -4.86
C GLU A 161 -9.11 14.23 -5.70
N ASN A 162 -8.57 14.38 -6.91
CA ASN A 162 -8.49 13.30 -7.89
C ASN A 162 -7.09 12.69 -8.02
N THR A 163 -6.17 13.05 -7.14
CA THR A 163 -4.83 12.47 -7.11
C THR A 163 -4.50 11.97 -5.71
N ILE A 164 -3.58 11.01 -5.61
CA ILE A 164 -3.13 10.41 -4.36
C ILE A 164 -1.61 10.20 -4.43
N VAL A 165 -0.91 10.64 -3.39
CA VAL A 165 0.51 10.38 -3.14
C VAL A 165 0.64 9.70 -1.78
N PRO A 166 1.19 8.47 -1.70
CA PRO A 166 1.38 7.77 -0.43
C PRO A 166 2.15 8.64 0.57
N PHE A 167 1.74 8.63 1.83
CA PHE A 167 2.29 9.49 2.90
C PHE A 167 2.14 11.01 2.69
N GLY A 168 1.48 11.46 1.62
CA GLY A 168 1.37 12.88 1.30
C GLY A 168 2.73 13.52 1.02
N ILE A 169 3.65 12.78 0.39
CA ILE A 169 4.94 13.35 -0.03
C ILE A 169 4.68 14.59 -0.87
N LEU A 170 5.26 15.71 -0.43
CA LEU A 170 5.03 17.02 -1.04
C LEU A 170 5.50 17.04 -2.50
N ASP A 171 4.91 17.94 -3.28
CA ASP A 171 5.44 18.26 -4.60
C ASP A 171 6.79 19.01 -4.50
N PHE A 172 7.39 19.28 -5.66
CA PHE A 172 8.65 20.00 -5.74
C PHE A 172 8.60 21.40 -5.07
N GLU A 173 7.48 22.09 -5.19
CA GLU A 173 7.22 23.43 -4.61
C GLU A 173 6.87 23.36 -3.10
N ASN A 174 6.92 22.17 -2.51
CA ASN A 174 6.52 21.86 -1.14
C ASN A 174 5.03 22.08 -0.86
N LYS A 175 4.17 21.96 -1.87
CA LYS A 175 2.72 21.93 -1.68
C LYS A 175 2.30 20.54 -1.22
N GLU A 176 1.29 20.53 -0.36
CA GLU A 176 0.68 19.33 0.17
C GLU A 176 -0.02 18.54 -0.94
N GLU A 177 0.11 17.22 -0.87
CA GLU A 177 -0.51 16.27 -1.78
C GLU A 177 -1.50 15.41 -1.00
N ASN A 178 -2.63 15.08 -1.62
CA ASN A 178 -3.61 14.19 -1.04
C ASN A 178 -2.97 12.83 -0.74
N GLN A 179 -3.17 12.29 0.46
CA GLN A 179 -2.66 10.98 0.81
C GLN A 179 -3.74 9.88 0.85
N PHE A 180 -5.00 10.23 0.59
CA PHE A 180 -6.12 9.31 0.79
C PHE A 180 -7.02 9.17 -0.44
N PHE A 181 -7.43 7.94 -0.73
CA PHE A 181 -8.68 7.66 -1.41
C PHE A 181 -9.82 7.98 -0.45
N ARG A 182 -10.73 8.87 -0.85
CA ARG A 182 -11.86 9.31 -0.02
C ARG A 182 -13.18 8.78 -0.56
N PHE A 183 -14.05 8.35 0.33
CA PHE A 183 -15.38 7.85 -0.01
C PHE A 183 -16.40 8.45 0.94
N LYS A 184 -17.50 8.98 0.41
CA LYS A 184 -18.61 9.49 1.23
C LYS A 184 -19.66 8.42 1.39
N TYR A 185 -20.19 8.30 2.60
CA TYR A 185 -21.40 7.53 2.82
C TYR A 185 -22.37 8.27 3.72
N THR A 186 -23.66 8.04 3.48
CA THR A 186 -24.74 8.58 4.31
C THR A 186 -25.60 7.45 4.82
N LEU A 187 -25.95 7.50 6.11
CA LEU A 187 -26.91 6.63 6.77
C LEU A 187 -28.17 7.43 7.08
N GLU A 188 -29.29 7.01 6.49
CA GLU A 188 -30.59 7.65 6.66
C GLU A 188 -31.59 6.67 7.31
N LYS A 189 -32.66 7.23 7.88
CA LYS A 189 -33.83 6.55 8.48
C LYS A 189 -33.57 5.75 9.76
N ASN A 190 -32.46 5.03 9.87
CA ASN A 190 -32.08 4.31 11.10
C ASN A 190 -30.56 4.18 11.27
N ASN A 191 -30.14 4.00 12.53
CA ASN A 191 -28.78 3.58 12.86
C ASN A 191 -28.58 2.11 12.48
N ILE A 192 -27.36 1.73 12.16
CA ILE A 192 -26.94 0.35 11.87
C ILE A 192 -26.20 -0.24 13.07
N ASP A 193 -26.01 -1.56 13.10
CA ASP A 193 -25.29 -2.24 14.18
C ASP A 193 -23.81 -2.46 13.81
N LYS A 194 -23.52 -2.64 12.51
CA LYS A 194 -22.16 -2.86 11.98
C LYS A 194 -21.99 -2.24 10.61
N LEU A 195 -20.79 -1.73 10.34
CA LEU A 195 -20.34 -1.29 9.03
C LEU A 195 -19.02 -1.97 8.69
N TYR A 196 -18.96 -2.55 7.50
CA TYR A 196 -17.77 -3.16 6.91
C TYR A 196 -17.37 -2.34 5.69
N PHE A 197 -16.07 -2.11 5.53
CA PHE A 197 -15.51 -1.44 4.36
C PHE A 197 -14.41 -2.30 3.78
N GLU A 198 -14.38 -2.43 2.46
CA GLU A 198 -13.37 -3.18 1.74
C GLU A 198 -13.04 -2.55 0.39
N ILE A 199 -11.82 -2.79 -0.06
CA ILE A 199 -11.32 -2.46 -1.38
C ILE A 199 -10.96 -3.76 -2.10
N ILE A 200 -11.43 -3.88 -3.33
CA ILE A 200 -11.32 -5.07 -4.16
C ILE A 200 -10.66 -4.66 -5.48
N ALA A 201 -9.64 -5.38 -5.90
CA ALA A 201 -9.00 -5.17 -7.19
C ALA A 201 -9.83 -5.74 -8.35
N GLU A 202 -9.49 -5.31 -9.56
CA GLU A 202 -10.01 -5.79 -10.85
C GLU A 202 -10.11 -7.33 -10.95
N ASN A 203 -9.15 -8.07 -10.37
CA ASN A 203 -9.11 -9.53 -10.40
C ASN A 203 -9.99 -10.21 -9.32
N GLY A 204 -10.72 -9.44 -8.51
CA GLY A 204 -11.51 -9.91 -7.37
C GLY A 204 -10.73 -10.14 -6.07
N GLU A 205 -9.43 -9.82 -6.05
CA GLU A 205 -8.60 -9.89 -4.84
C GLU A 205 -9.02 -8.78 -3.87
N GLN A 206 -9.24 -9.15 -2.60
CA GLN A 206 -9.49 -8.19 -1.55
C GLN A 206 -8.18 -7.50 -1.17
N LEU A 207 -7.98 -6.27 -1.63
CA LEU A 207 -6.80 -5.45 -1.32
C LEU A 207 -6.82 -5.03 0.14
N TYR A 208 -7.99 -4.65 0.63
CA TYR A 208 -8.15 -4.10 1.96
C TYR A 208 -9.50 -4.48 2.51
N ALA A 209 -9.58 -4.79 3.81
CA ALA A 209 -10.86 -4.91 4.50
C ALA A 209 -10.72 -4.57 5.98
N TYR A 210 -11.71 -3.87 6.48
CA TYR A 210 -11.79 -3.49 7.88
C TYR A 210 -13.18 -3.75 8.45
N THR A 211 -13.21 -4.37 9.62
CA THR A 211 -14.42 -4.66 10.37
C THR A 211 -14.51 -3.68 11.53
N CYS A 212 -15.62 -2.93 11.65
CA CYS A 212 -15.85 -1.96 12.73
C CYS A 212 -14.92 -0.73 12.68
N LEU A 213 -15.23 0.22 11.80
CA LEU A 213 -14.58 1.55 11.77
C LEU A 213 -14.68 2.20 13.16
N LYS A 214 -13.55 2.61 13.75
CA LYS A 214 -13.51 3.31 15.05
C LYS A 214 -13.25 4.80 14.85
N PRO A 215 -13.86 5.70 15.65
CA PRO A 215 -13.63 7.13 15.57
C PRO A 215 -12.16 7.54 15.56
N VAL A 216 -11.74 8.38 14.60
CA VAL A 216 -10.44 9.07 14.65
C VAL A 216 -10.64 10.53 14.30
N ILE A 217 -10.08 11.42 15.13
CA ILE A 217 -10.06 12.86 14.91
C ILE A 217 -9.06 13.17 13.79
N ILE A 218 -9.55 13.55 12.61
CA ILE A 218 -8.78 14.39 11.69
C ILE A 218 -9.08 15.81 12.13
N GLN A 219 -8.16 16.45 12.84
CA GLN A 219 -8.29 17.90 12.99
C GLN A 219 -8.33 18.45 11.57
N ASN A 220 -9.39 19.19 11.27
CA ASN A 220 -9.47 19.95 10.04
C ASN A 220 -8.30 20.94 10.12
N GLU A 221 -7.12 20.52 9.69
CA GLU A 221 -5.95 21.36 9.62
C GLU A 221 -6.34 22.41 8.60
N ASN A 222 -6.70 23.59 9.12
CA ASN A 222 -6.26 24.83 8.52
C ASN A 222 -4.89 24.54 7.90
N LYS A 223 -4.73 24.91 6.63
CA LYS A 223 -3.51 24.82 5.82
C LYS A 223 -2.30 25.49 6.51
N GLU A 224 -1.88 24.96 7.64
CA GLU A 224 -0.84 25.43 8.53
C GLU A 224 -0.19 24.23 9.25
N HIS A 225 0.98 23.90 8.72
CA HIS A 225 2.15 23.43 9.42
C HIS A 225 2.21 21.95 9.85
N PHE A 226 2.69 21.13 8.91
CA PHE A 226 3.72 20.09 9.07
C PHE A 226 3.66 19.18 10.31
N PHE A 227 3.62 17.87 10.04
CA PHE A 227 4.17 16.82 10.93
C PHE A 227 3.68 16.86 12.39
N LYS A 228 2.37 16.89 12.61
CA LYS A 228 1.77 16.49 13.89
C LYS A 228 0.49 15.69 13.69
N THR A 229 0.65 14.40 13.46
CA THR A 229 -0.30 13.45 14.05
C THR A 229 0.46 12.55 15.00
N GLU A 230 0.25 12.79 16.29
CA GLU A 230 0.57 11.81 17.33
C GLU A 230 -0.22 10.53 17.06
N LYS A 231 0.42 9.40 17.38
CA LYS A 231 -0.09 8.03 17.30
C LYS A 231 -1.62 7.93 17.43
N THR A 232 -2.28 7.63 16.33
CA THR A 232 -3.48 6.78 16.37
C THR A 232 -3.33 5.69 15.32
N SER A 233 -3.01 4.50 15.84
CA SER A 233 -3.03 3.24 15.12
C SER A 233 -4.46 2.93 14.67
N GLN A 234 -4.62 2.50 13.41
CA GLN A 234 -5.82 1.94 12.74
C GLN A 234 -6.45 2.87 11.68
N ILE A 235 -5.92 2.77 10.46
CA ILE A 235 -6.54 3.20 9.18
C ILE A 235 -7.43 2.03 8.71
N PRO A 236 -8.62 2.28 8.12
CA PRO A 236 -9.07 3.51 7.49
C PRO A 236 -9.81 4.44 8.47
N MET A 237 -9.70 5.74 8.22
CA MET A 237 -10.31 6.77 9.06
C MET A 237 -11.69 7.10 8.51
N ALA A 238 -12.76 7.02 9.30
CA ALA A 238 -14.01 7.71 8.93
C ALA A 238 -14.03 9.11 9.57
N SER A 239 -14.69 10.12 9.00
CA SER A 239 -14.83 11.46 9.59
C SER A 239 -16.18 12.05 9.23
N ALA A 240 -16.91 12.67 10.17
CA ALA A 240 -18.18 13.34 9.84
C ALA A 240 -17.95 14.66 9.08
N GLU A 241 -18.84 14.98 8.14
CA GLU A 241 -18.85 16.29 7.48
C GLU A 241 -19.41 17.34 8.47
N ALA A 242 -18.58 18.29 8.92
CA ALA A 242 -19.01 19.34 9.84
C ALA A 242 -19.93 20.36 9.13
N THR A 243 -21.11 20.61 9.68
CA THR A 243 -21.91 21.80 9.35
C THR A 243 -21.24 23.03 9.94
N ILE A 244 -20.97 24.04 9.10
CA ILE A 244 -20.42 25.34 9.54
C ILE A 244 -21.28 25.89 10.68
N GLY A 245 -20.69 26.03 11.87
CA GLY A 245 -21.29 26.70 13.03
C GLY A 245 -21.89 25.82 14.13
N SER A 246 -21.70 24.49 14.11
CA SER A 246 -21.98 23.65 15.29
C SER A 246 -20.72 23.39 16.12
N PRO A 247 -20.81 23.36 17.46
CA PRO A 247 -19.71 22.97 18.32
C PRO A 247 -19.25 21.55 17.97
N ASP A 248 -17.94 21.30 18.07
CA ASP A 248 -17.27 20.03 17.81
C ASP A 248 -17.95 18.86 18.54
N PHE A 249 -18.95 18.25 17.91
CA PHE A 249 -19.53 16.99 18.37
C PHE A 249 -19.04 15.89 17.45
N GLU A 250 -18.05 15.16 17.93
CA GLU A 250 -17.59 13.89 17.37
C GLU A 250 -18.78 12.93 17.23
N PRO A 251 -18.93 12.22 16.09
CA PRO A 251 -19.75 11.02 16.08
C PRO A 251 -19.09 9.99 17.00
N VAL A 252 -19.78 9.67 18.08
CA VAL A 252 -19.36 8.63 19.04
C VAL A 252 -19.30 7.24 18.37
N ASP A 253 -19.99 7.08 17.23
CA ASP A 253 -20.07 5.85 16.45
C ASP A 253 -20.41 6.17 14.97
N TYR A 254 -19.76 5.49 14.03
CA TYR A 254 -19.95 5.60 12.56
C TYR A 254 -21.16 4.82 12.04
N THR A 255 -21.89 4.18 12.96
CA THR A 255 -23.11 3.44 12.69
C THR A 255 -24.39 4.24 12.97
N THR A 256 -24.27 5.50 13.43
CA THR A 256 -25.43 6.37 13.58
C THR A 256 -25.87 7.00 12.25
N MET A 257 -27.09 7.53 12.19
CA MET A 257 -27.51 8.32 11.04
C MET A 257 -26.65 9.57 10.89
N GLY A 258 -26.28 9.89 9.65
CA GLY A 258 -25.42 11.03 9.34
C GLY A 258 -24.67 10.86 8.03
N SER A 259 -23.84 11.85 7.71
CA SER A 259 -22.91 11.83 6.57
C SER A 259 -21.47 11.73 7.05
N TYR A 260 -20.71 10.87 6.39
CA TYR A 260 -19.38 10.47 6.81
C TYR A 260 -18.46 10.30 5.60
N THR A 261 -17.16 10.44 5.82
CA THR A 261 -16.11 10.25 4.82
C THR A 261 -15.12 9.19 5.29
N ILE A 262 -14.93 8.12 4.54
CA ILE A 262 -13.89 7.10 4.73
C ILE A 262 -12.63 7.55 3.96
N SER A 263 -11.48 7.58 4.64
CA SER A 263 -10.16 7.88 4.10
C SER A 263 -9.27 6.63 4.18
N TRP A 264 -8.86 6.13 3.02
CA TRP A 264 -7.97 4.98 2.86
C TRP A 264 -6.66 5.42 2.21
N ASP A 265 -5.52 5.07 2.80
CA ASP A 265 -4.19 5.54 2.38
C ASP A 265 -3.54 4.70 1.27
N GLY A 266 -4.28 3.73 0.73
CA GLY A 266 -3.80 2.84 -0.33
C GLY A 266 -3.00 1.62 0.15
N PHE A 267 -2.74 1.48 1.46
CA PHE A 267 -2.06 0.31 2.00
C PHE A 267 -3.03 -0.85 2.22
N ASP A 268 -2.58 -2.08 2.02
CA ASP A 268 -3.35 -3.28 2.30
C ASP A 268 -3.38 -3.64 3.81
N ASN A 269 -4.09 -4.72 4.15
CA ASN A 269 -4.19 -5.21 5.52
C ASN A 269 -2.84 -5.64 6.13
N ASP A 270 -1.81 -5.82 5.30
CA ASP A 270 -0.46 -6.12 5.73
C ASP A 270 0.42 -4.87 5.89
N ASP A 271 -0.16 -3.68 5.79
CA ASP A 271 0.52 -2.39 5.77
C ASP A 271 1.52 -2.27 4.60
N ILE A 272 1.16 -2.85 3.44
CA ILE A 272 1.93 -2.78 2.21
C ILE A 272 1.20 -1.90 1.18
N TYR A 273 1.90 -0.90 0.66
CA TYR A 273 1.49 -0.16 -0.53
C TYR A 273 2.29 -0.68 -1.72
N ASP A 274 1.63 -0.90 -2.85
CA ASP A 274 2.27 -1.30 -4.11
C ASP A 274 1.60 -0.54 -5.26
N SER A 275 2.34 0.41 -5.84
CA SER A 275 1.83 1.32 -6.87
C SER A 275 1.34 0.58 -8.12
N THR A 276 1.86 -0.62 -8.39
CA THR A 276 1.47 -1.44 -9.55
C THR A 276 0.03 -1.99 -9.44
N ARG A 277 -0.54 -2.04 -8.24
CA ARG A 277 -1.94 -2.45 -8.00
C ARG A 277 -2.95 -1.36 -8.39
N PHE A 278 -2.46 -0.16 -8.72
CA PHE A 278 -3.30 1.00 -9.07
C PHE A 278 -3.07 1.49 -10.51
N ASN A 279 -1.88 1.28 -11.09
CA ASN A 279 -1.64 1.86 -12.41
C ASN A 279 -2.44 1.15 -13.53
N GLY A 280 -3.45 1.85 -14.07
CA GLY A 280 -4.29 1.35 -15.16
C GLY A 280 -5.28 0.30 -14.69
N LYS A 281 -5.74 0.38 -13.43
CA LYS A 281 -6.58 -0.61 -12.77
C LYS A 281 -7.97 -0.08 -12.46
N GLU A 282 -8.95 -0.96 -12.62
CA GLU A 282 -10.29 -0.81 -12.07
C GLU A 282 -10.30 -1.34 -10.63
N ILE A 283 -10.90 -0.58 -9.72
CA ILE A 283 -10.96 -0.89 -8.30
C ILE A 283 -12.39 -0.70 -7.83
N THR A 284 -12.85 -1.59 -6.97
CA THR A 284 -14.17 -1.51 -6.35
C THR A 284 -13.98 -1.21 -4.86
N ALA A 285 -14.56 -0.11 -4.38
CA ALA A 285 -14.79 0.09 -2.96
C ALA A 285 -16.18 -0.40 -2.60
N ARG A 286 -16.32 -1.10 -1.48
CA ARG A 286 -17.60 -1.66 -1.04
C ARG A 286 -17.82 -1.42 0.44
N ILE A 287 -19.04 -1.04 0.78
CA ILE A 287 -19.52 -1.02 2.16
C ILE A 287 -20.63 -2.04 2.36
N THR A 288 -20.62 -2.71 3.50
CA THR A 288 -21.72 -3.56 3.98
C THR A 288 -22.20 -3.05 5.32
N ALA A 289 -23.39 -2.48 5.35
CA ALA A 289 -24.06 -2.01 6.55
C ALA A 289 -25.05 -3.07 7.04
N ILE A 290 -25.05 -3.39 8.33
CA ILE A 290 -25.89 -4.44 8.90
C ILE A 290 -26.77 -3.85 9.99
N LYS A 291 -28.08 -4.04 9.88
CA LYS A 291 -29.06 -3.74 10.94
C LYS A 291 -29.93 -4.96 11.18
N ASP A 292 -30.05 -5.42 12.43
CA ASP A 292 -30.83 -6.58 12.83
C ASP A 292 -30.48 -7.84 12.01
N ASN A 293 -29.18 -8.04 11.78
CA ASN A 293 -28.60 -9.08 10.90
C ASN A 293 -28.96 -9.01 9.42
N ILE A 294 -29.60 -7.93 8.95
CA ILE A 294 -29.93 -7.70 7.55
C ILE A 294 -28.85 -6.80 6.93
N PRO A 295 -28.04 -7.32 5.99
CA PRO A 295 -27.01 -6.54 5.32
C PRO A 295 -27.59 -5.76 4.13
N LYS A 296 -27.18 -4.50 4.00
CA LYS A 296 -27.25 -3.72 2.74
C LYS A 296 -25.84 -3.46 2.27
N THR A 297 -25.56 -3.85 1.03
CA THR A 297 -24.23 -3.73 0.41
C THR A 297 -24.30 -2.75 -0.75
N ILE A 298 -23.38 -1.80 -0.78
CA ILE A 298 -23.24 -0.83 -1.87
C ILE A 298 -21.77 -0.77 -2.28
N ALA A 299 -21.53 -0.75 -3.58
CA ALA A 299 -20.20 -0.68 -4.15
C ALA A 299 -20.10 0.50 -5.11
N VAL A 300 -18.91 1.07 -5.19
CA VAL A 300 -18.53 2.08 -6.17
C VAL A 300 -17.27 1.61 -6.89
N ASP A 301 -17.34 1.57 -8.21
CA ASP A 301 -16.21 1.25 -9.07
C ASP A 301 -15.52 2.54 -9.50
N PHE A 302 -14.19 2.50 -9.56
CA PHE A 302 -13.38 3.63 -10.01
C PHE A 302 -12.09 3.15 -10.66
N SER A 303 -11.63 3.92 -11.64
CA SER A 303 -10.41 3.59 -12.38
C SER A 303 -9.25 4.48 -11.95
N THR A 304 -8.04 3.92 -12.00
CA THR A 304 -6.81 4.55 -11.53
C THR A 304 -5.69 4.44 -12.55
N LYS A 305 -4.78 5.41 -12.58
CA LYS A 305 -3.56 5.39 -13.40
C LYS A 305 -2.46 6.25 -12.79
N TYR A 306 -1.22 6.08 -13.22
CA TYR A 306 -0.18 7.06 -12.94
C TYR A 306 -0.49 8.43 -13.57
N ASN A 307 -0.17 9.47 -12.83
CA ASN A 307 -0.29 10.86 -13.27
C ASN A 307 0.99 11.38 -13.92
N GLU A 308 2.15 11.07 -13.34
CA GLU A 308 3.43 11.71 -13.71
C GLU A 308 4.22 10.89 -14.74
N VAL A 309 4.64 9.68 -14.38
CA VAL A 309 5.51 8.85 -15.22
C VAL A 309 5.10 7.38 -15.23
N LYS A 310 5.68 6.59 -16.14
CA LYS A 310 5.42 5.15 -16.26
C LYS A 310 6.64 4.27 -15.96
N TRP A 311 7.80 4.89 -15.77
CA TRP A 311 9.09 4.19 -15.72
C TRP A 311 9.60 3.88 -14.32
N THR A 312 8.83 4.22 -13.30
CA THR A 312 9.11 3.85 -11.92
C THR A 312 7.87 3.26 -11.25
N ASP A 313 8.08 2.32 -10.33
CA ASP A 313 7.07 1.84 -9.39
C ASP A 313 7.65 1.87 -7.97
N VAL A 314 6.75 1.94 -6.99
CA VAL A 314 7.11 1.99 -5.58
C VAL A 314 6.29 0.97 -4.80
N LYS A 315 7.00 0.19 -3.99
CA LYS A 315 6.42 -0.68 -2.98
C LYS A 315 6.92 -0.27 -1.60
N ILE A 316 6.01 -0.07 -0.65
CA ILE A 316 6.32 0.42 0.69
C ILE A 316 5.78 -0.61 1.69
N ASP A 317 6.64 -1.06 2.59
CA ASP A 317 6.28 -1.92 3.72
C ASP A 317 6.49 -1.13 5.03
N LYS A 318 5.39 -0.75 5.68
CA LYS A 318 5.46 0.00 6.95
C LYS A 318 5.91 -0.87 8.12
N LYS A 319 5.80 -2.20 8.07
CA LYS A 319 6.23 -3.09 9.16
C LYS A 319 7.74 -3.22 9.17
N THR A 320 8.33 -3.45 7.99
CA THR A 320 9.79 -3.60 7.84
C THR A 320 10.52 -2.28 7.63
N LYS A 321 9.79 -1.16 7.47
CA LYS A 321 10.36 0.18 7.20
C LYS A 321 11.18 0.19 5.93
N ARG A 322 10.67 -0.46 4.88
CA ARG A 322 11.36 -0.66 3.61
C ARG A 322 10.56 -0.04 2.46
N ILE A 323 11.28 0.59 1.54
CA ILE A 323 10.76 1.11 0.28
C ILE A 323 11.57 0.47 -0.84
N ASP A 324 10.91 -0.26 -1.72
CA ASP A 324 11.48 -0.80 -2.94
C ASP A 324 11.01 0.03 -4.13
N VAL A 325 11.96 0.63 -4.84
CA VAL A 325 11.72 1.36 -6.08
C VAL A 325 12.16 0.48 -7.24
N THR A 326 11.30 0.29 -8.22
CA THR A 326 11.68 -0.34 -9.50
C THR A 326 11.92 0.75 -10.53
N LEU A 327 13.16 0.93 -10.99
CA LEU A 327 13.54 1.95 -11.96
C LEU A 327 13.80 1.31 -13.33
N ARG A 328 13.01 1.66 -14.35
CA ARG A 328 13.19 1.11 -15.71
C ARG A 328 14.03 2.04 -16.57
N VAL A 329 15.15 1.55 -17.06
CA VAL A 329 16.07 2.27 -17.96
C VAL A 329 16.22 1.50 -19.27
N ASN A 330 16.61 2.18 -20.36
CA ASN A 330 16.85 1.53 -21.65
C ASN A 330 18.29 1.78 -22.10
N LEU A 331 19.20 0.96 -21.58
CA LEU A 331 20.63 1.00 -21.87
C LEU A 331 20.91 0.14 -23.12
N THR A 332 21.61 0.71 -24.09
CA THR A 332 21.94 0.05 -25.37
C THR A 332 23.44 0.15 -25.66
N ASP A 333 24.00 -0.80 -26.42
CA ASP A 333 25.41 -0.75 -26.80
C ASP A 333 25.63 0.41 -27.79
N GLY A 334 26.43 1.39 -27.36
CA GLY A 334 26.86 2.52 -28.18
C GLY A 334 28.07 2.21 -29.06
N GLY A 335 28.63 1.01 -28.95
CA GLY A 335 29.86 0.60 -29.63
C GLY A 335 31.13 1.04 -28.89
N ALA A 336 32.26 0.85 -29.57
CA ALA A 336 33.57 1.25 -29.06
C ALA A 336 34.20 2.31 -29.97
N GLN A 337 34.88 3.28 -29.36
CA GLN A 337 35.68 4.29 -30.05
C GLN A 337 37.16 4.07 -29.71
N GLY A 338 38.02 4.31 -30.72
CA GLY A 338 39.48 4.20 -30.58
C GLY A 338 40.06 2.79 -30.62
N LEU A 339 39.29 1.79 -31.07
CA LEU A 339 39.77 0.41 -31.25
C LEU A 339 39.96 0.01 -32.73
N GLU A 340 39.35 0.75 -33.66
CA GLU A 340 39.35 0.41 -35.08
C GLU A 340 40.46 1.17 -35.83
N CYS A 341 41.26 0.44 -36.60
CA CYS A 341 42.27 1.03 -37.47
C CYS A 341 41.69 1.32 -38.86
N ASN A 342 41.99 2.50 -39.37
CA ASN A 342 41.66 2.86 -40.73
C ASN A 342 42.74 2.35 -41.67
N THR A 343 42.31 1.80 -42.80
CA THR A 343 43.19 1.32 -43.86
C THR A 343 42.88 2.12 -45.11
N PHE A 344 43.88 2.77 -45.69
CA PHE A 344 43.73 3.55 -46.93
C PHE A 344 44.86 3.22 -47.89
N LYS A 345 44.56 3.36 -49.18
CA LYS A 345 45.54 3.19 -50.25
C LYS A 345 46.19 4.53 -50.51
N ILE A 346 47.50 4.59 -50.37
CA ILE A 346 48.26 5.84 -50.48
C ILE A 346 48.09 6.46 -51.88
N GLY A 347 48.07 5.64 -52.94
CA GLY A 347 47.87 6.12 -54.31
C GLY A 347 46.49 6.71 -54.62
N GLU A 348 45.46 6.51 -53.78
CA GLU A 348 44.10 7.06 -53.99
C GLU A 348 43.89 8.41 -53.25
N GLU A 349 44.56 8.66 -52.12
CA GLU A 349 44.45 9.93 -51.37
C GLU A 349 45.50 10.98 -51.78
N ILE A 350 46.67 10.55 -52.25
CA ILE A 350 47.70 11.43 -52.82
C ILE A 350 47.44 11.53 -54.32
N SER A 351 46.37 12.23 -54.72
CA SER A 351 46.07 12.43 -56.15
C SER A 351 47.14 13.29 -56.82
N SER A 352 48.11 12.63 -57.45
CA SER A 352 48.72 12.88 -58.77
C SER A 352 48.98 14.32 -59.30
N GLU A 353 49.07 15.37 -58.48
CA GLU A 353 49.51 16.69 -58.97
C GLU A 353 51.04 16.81 -59.07
N THR A 354 51.79 15.88 -58.47
CA THR A 354 53.26 15.96 -58.37
C THR A 354 54.03 15.04 -59.32
N PHE A 355 53.36 14.15 -60.06
CA PHE A 355 54.03 13.23 -60.98
C PHE A 355 53.70 13.56 -62.44
N THR A 356 54.64 14.21 -63.13
CA THR A 356 54.58 14.38 -64.58
C THR A 356 55.14 13.14 -65.29
N SER A 357 54.31 12.56 -66.16
CA SER A 357 54.64 11.67 -67.28
C SER A 357 55.14 10.23 -66.98
N ASN A 358 54.36 9.26 -67.47
CA ASN A 358 54.72 7.88 -67.88
C ASN A 358 55.46 6.92 -66.93
N GLU A 359 55.72 7.26 -65.67
CA GLU A 359 56.23 6.30 -64.67
C GLU A 359 55.09 5.62 -63.88
N LEU A 360 55.27 4.33 -63.55
CA LEU A 360 54.38 3.58 -62.67
C LEU A 360 54.31 4.28 -61.32
N ASP A 361 53.10 4.65 -60.87
CA ASP A 361 52.89 5.22 -59.53
C ASP A 361 53.43 4.24 -58.46
N PRO A 362 54.52 4.57 -57.75
CA PRO A 362 55.14 3.67 -56.78
C PRO A 362 54.28 3.47 -55.52
N PHE A 363 53.22 4.25 -55.35
CA PHE A 363 52.31 4.20 -54.19
C PHE A 363 50.97 3.52 -54.48
N LYS A 364 50.71 3.12 -55.74
CA LYS A 364 49.43 2.57 -56.21
C LYS A 364 48.95 1.35 -55.41
N ASP A 365 49.88 0.50 -54.99
CA ASP A 365 49.60 -0.74 -54.25
C ASP A 365 49.97 -0.64 -52.77
N ILE A 366 50.41 0.54 -52.28
CA ILE A 366 50.78 0.71 -50.87
C ILE A 366 49.53 0.97 -50.05
N VAL A 367 49.27 0.05 -49.13
CA VAL A 367 48.20 0.13 -48.14
C VAL A 367 48.79 0.60 -46.81
N ALA A 368 48.41 1.78 -46.36
CA ALA A 368 48.73 2.27 -45.03
C ALA A 368 47.62 1.89 -44.05
N LYS A 369 48.01 1.45 -42.85
CA LYS A 369 47.12 1.21 -41.73
C LYS A 369 47.47 2.19 -40.61
N ILE A 370 46.53 3.05 -40.27
CA ILE A 370 46.66 3.99 -39.15
C ILE A 370 45.63 3.61 -38.09
N CYS A 371 46.12 3.39 -36.89
CA CYS A 371 45.32 3.06 -35.72
C CYS A 371 45.19 4.26 -34.78
N PRO A 372 44.12 4.35 -33.99
CA PRO A 372 43.92 5.45 -33.05
C PRO A 372 45.06 5.62 -32.04
N TRP A 373 45.63 4.50 -31.59
CA TRP A 373 46.77 4.50 -30.66
C TRP A 373 48.09 4.98 -31.26
N ASP A 374 48.22 5.07 -32.59
CA ASP A 374 49.43 5.62 -33.22
C ASP A 374 49.54 7.14 -32.99
N LYS A 375 48.48 7.77 -32.45
CA LYS A 375 48.44 9.20 -32.06
C LYS A 375 48.95 9.45 -30.63
N ILE A 376 49.17 8.38 -29.86
CA ILE A 376 49.65 8.47 -28.48
C ILE A 376 51.18 8.68 -28.54
N PRO A 377 51.73 9.71 -27.87
CA PRO A 377 53.18 9.92 -27.84
C PRO A 377 53.92 8.70 -27.28
N GLU A 378 54.99 8.27 -27.96
CA GLU A 378 55.76 7.09 -27.55
C GLU A 378 56.44 7.25 -26.17
N ASP A 379 56.80 8.49 -25.81
CA ASP A 379 57.49 8.82 -24.57
C ASP A 379 56.63 8.69 -23.31
N ILE A 380 55.30 8.65 -23.45
CA ILE A 380 54.36 8.48 -22.33
C ILE A 380 53.86 7.04 -22.20
N ILE A 381 54.25 6.15 -23.11
CA ILE A 381 53.84 4.74 -23.10
C ILE A 381 54.78 3.93 -22.23
N THR A 382 54.23 3.30 -21.19
CA THR A 382 55.01 2.49 -20.23
C THR A 382 54.43 1.08 -20.09
N PRO A 383 55.23 0.08 -19.67
CA PRO A 383 54.75 -1.30 -19.52
C PRO A 383 53.59 -1.47 -18.51
N ASP A 384 53.53 -0.64 -17.47
CA ASP A 384 52.46 -0.60 -16.47
C ASP A 384 51.18 0.08 -16.97
N LYS A 385 51.25 0.83 -18.08
CA LYS A 385 50.13 1.54 -18.71
C LYS A 385 50.02 1.14 -20.18
N PRO A 386 49.59 -0.10 -20.48
CA PRO A 386 49.58 -0.62 -21.83
C PRO A 386 48.52 0.05 -22.71
N ILE A 387 48.80 0.15 -24.01
CA ILE A 387 47.79 0.53 -25.01
C ILE A 387 46.71 -0.57 -25.09
N ILE A 388 45.45 -0.16 -24.95
CA ILE A 388 44.30 -1.04 -25.06
C ILE A 388 43.88 -1.16 -26.53
N LYS A 389 43.91 -2.38 -27.10
CA LYS A 389 43.52 -2.64 -28.51
C LYS A 389 42.23 -3.42 -28.67
N LYS A 390 41.57 -3.77 -27.56
CA LYS A 390 40.26 -4.44 -27.49
C LYS A 390 39.54 -3.96 -26.23
N ARG A 391 38.21 -4.04 -26.21
CA ARG A 391 37.41 -3.71 -25.01
C ARG A 391 37.91 -4.50 -23.79
N THR A 392 38.18 -3.82 -22.67
CA THR A 392 38.38 -4.45 -21.36
C THR A 392 37.06 -4.60 -20.58
N ARG A 393 36.01 -3.92 -21.06
CA ARG A 393 34.63 -4.06 -20.60
C ARG A 393 33.71 -4.31 -21.79
N SER A 394 32.96 -5.41 -21.72
CA SER A 394 31.85 -5.70 -22.61
C SER A 394 30.66 -4.76 -22.34
N PHE A 395 29.73 -4.67 -23.29
CA PHE A 395 28.48 -3.94 -23.07
C PHE A 395 27.74 -4.42 -21.82
N LYS A 396 27.68 -5.74 -21.58
CA LYS A 396 27.00 -6.31 -20.40
C LYS A 396 27.65 -5.88 -19.09
N GLU A 397 28.97 -5.73 -19.07
CA GLU A 397 29.69 -5.23 -17.89
C GLU A 397 29.44 -3.74 -17.68
N LEU A 398 29.42 -2.93 -18.74
CA LEU A 398 29.03 -1.52 -18.66
C LEU A 398 27.57 -1.36 -18.21
N GLU A 399 26.65 -2.17 -18.73
CA GLU A 399 25.25 -2.20 -18.31
C GLU A 399 25.14 -2.51 -16.80
N LYS A 400 25.90 -3.50 -16.33
CA LYS A 400 25.96 -3.88 -14.92
C LYS A 400 26.47 -2.72 -14.07
N LEU A 401 27.58 -2.07 -14.44
CA LEU A 401 28.12 -0.91 -13.72
C LEU A 401 27.10 0.23 -13.67
N ALA A 402 26.44 0.56 -14.78
CA ALA A 402 25.42 1.61 -14.81
C ALA A 402 24.25 1.30 -13.86
N ILE A 403 23.76 0.05 -13.85
CA ILE A 403 22.70 -0.41 -12.94
C ILE A 403 23.16 -0.38 -11.48
N GLU A 404 24.36 -0.84 -11.18
CA GLU A 404 24.92 -0.81 -9.82
C GLU A 404 25.10 0.62 -9.32
N GLY A 405 25.57 1.53 -10.17
CA GLY A 405 25.68 2.95 -9.89
C GLY A 405 24.33 3.59 -9.57
N LEU A 406 23.31 3.35 -10.41
CA LEU A 406 21.94 3.80 -10.15
C LEU A 406 21.42 3.29 -8.80
N ASN A 407 21.61 1.99 -8.55
CA ASN A 407 21.07 1.35 -7.36
C ASN A 407 21.72 1.87 -6.07
N TYR A 408 23.03 2.14 -6.12
CA TYR A 408 23.78 2.68 -4.99
C TYR A 408 23.47 4.17 -4.80
N HIS A 409 23.73 5.01 -5.80
CA HIS A 409 23.68 6.46 -5.62
C HIS A 409 22.27 7.02 -5.43
N TRP A 410 21.22 6.31 -5.86
CA TRP A 410 19.83 6.70 -5.57
C TRP A 410 19.20 5.89 -4.42
N GLY A 411 19.91 4.88 -3.91
CA GLY A 411 19.51 4.07 -2.77
C GLY A 411 19.88 4.73 -1.44
N ARG A 412 19.12 4.43 -0.39
CA ARG A 412 19.38 4.93 0.97
C ARG A 412 19.10 3.84 1.99
N ASN A 413 20.11 3.05 2.34
CA ASN A 413 19.95 1.91 3.25
C ASN A 413 21.21 1.64 4.08
N ARG A 414 21.12 0.75 5.07
CA ARG A 414 22.20 0.46 6.04
C ARG A 414 23.52 -0.02 5.44
N ASN A 415 23.52 -0.50 4.19
CA ASN A 415 24.74 -0.97 3.51
C ASN A 415 25.53 0.20 2.90
N HIS A 416 24.97 1.41 2.86
CA HIS A 416 25.66 2.59 2.36
C HIS A 416 26.60 3.17 3.42
N ASN A 417 27.66 3.85 2.95
CA ASN A 417 28.57 4.57 3.84
C ASN A 417 27.85 5.76 4.51
N GLU A 418 27.13 6.55 3.70
CA GLU A 418 26.31 7.69 4.10
C GLU A 418 24.85 7.49 3.68
N GLY A 419 23.93 8.41 3.99
CA GLY A 419 22.56 8.36 3.43
C GLY A 419 21.80 7.05 3.71
N LYS A 420 21.76 6.58 4.96
CA LYS A 420 21.26 5.22 5.29
C LYS A 420 19.74 5.08 5.34
N ASN A 421 18.99 6.16 5.22
CA ASN A 421 17.53 6.18 5.26
C ASN A 421 16.96 7.47 4.66
N VAL A 422 15.63 7.50 4.56
CA VAL A 422 14.82 8.71 4.44
C VAL A 422 13.91 8.82 5.66
N LYS A 423 13.53 10.04 6.06
CA LYS A 423 12.65 10.27 7.20
C LYS A 423 11.25 10.67 6.73
N ILE A 424 10.30 9.76 6.91
CA ILE A 424 8.89 9.99 6.60
C ILE A 424 8.12 9.98 7.92
N ASN A 425 7.44 11.08 8.24
CA ASN A 425 6.67 11.22 9.50
C ASN A 425 7.48 10.85 10.75
N LYS A 426 8.75 11.30 10.80
CA LYS A 426 9.72 11.01 11.88
C LYS A 426 10.12 9.54 12.01
N VAL A 427 9.72 8.69 11.06
CA VAL A 427 10.11 7.28 10.98
C VAL A 427 11.15 7.13 9.88
N ASP A 428 12.22 6.42 10.19
CA ASP A 428 13.30 6.15 9.23
C ASP A 428 12.91 4.94 8.37
N PHE A 429 13.03 5.09 7.04
CA PHE A 429 12.81 4.03 6.06
C PHE A 429 14.08 3.77 5.26
N GLU A 430 14.39 2.50 5.00
CA GLU A 430 15.42 2.09 4.05
C GLU A 430 14.83 2.08 2.63
N VAL A 431 15.50 2.72 1.69
CA VAL A 431 15.13 2.78 0.27
C VAL A 431 16.10 1.93 -0.56
N PHE A 432 15.54 1.01 -1.33
CA PHE A 432 16.26 0.15 -2.26
C PHE A 432 15.82 0.48 -3.67
N ILE A 433 16.77 0.87 -4.51
CA ILE A 433 16.54 1.06 -5.94
C ILE A 433 16.90 -0.25 -6.66
N ASN A 434 15.96 -0.73 -7.46
CA ASN A 434 16.08 -1.93 -8.27
C ASN A 434 15.95 -1.54 -9.74
N SER A 435 17.06 -1.15 -10.35
CA SER A 435 17.09 -0.74 -11.75
C SER A 435 17.02 -1.95 -12.69
N ILE A 436 16.19 -1.86 -13.73
CA ILE A 436 15.96 -2.90 -14.73
C ILE A 436 16.19 -2.30 -16.11
N ASN A 437 17.05 -2.94 -16.91
CA ASN A 437 17.20 -2.59 -18.31
C ASN A 437 16.07 -3.19 -19.16
N THR A 438 15.24 -2.34 -19.75
CA THR A 438 14.09 -2.73 -20.57
C THR A 438 13.72 -1.60 -21.54
N ASN A 439 13.09 -1.94 -22.66
CA ASN A 439 12.53 -0.95 -23.59
C ASN A 439 11.05 -0.62 -23.32
N GLN A 440 10.41 -1.30 -22.35
CA GLN A 440 9.02 -1.10 -21.99
C GLN A 440 8.89 -0.14 -20.82
N ASN A 441 8.09 0.92 -21.00
CA ASN A 441 7.83 1.93 -19.97
C ASN A 441 9.13 2.35 -19.27
N SER A 442 10.18 2.70 -20.01
CA SER A 442 11.49 3.02 -19.45
C SER A 442 11.79 4.50 -19.60
N ILE A 443 12.76 4.98 -18.82
CA ILE A 443 13.49 6.20 -19.18
C ILE A 443 14.06 6.01 -20.60
N GLY A 444 14.07 7.10 -21.37
CA GLY A 444 14.44 7.10 -22.80
C GLY A 444 15.76 6.38 -23.10
N GLY A 445 15.89 5.86 -24.32
CA GLY A 445 17.06 5.07 -24.70
C GLY A 445 18.37 5.85 -24.60
N ILE A 446 19.37 5.26 -23.94
CA ILE A 446 20.71 5.82 -23.74
C ILE A 446 21.77 4.82 -24.21
N LYS A 447 22.81 5.34 -24.86
CA LYS A 447 23.92 4.51 -25.35
C LYS A 447 25.02 4.43 -24.28
N LEU A 448 25.60 3.25 -24.10
CA LEU A 448 26.82 3.08 -23.33
C LEU A 448 27.98 2.95 -24.32
N ILE A 449 28.88 3.94 -24.34
CA ILE A 449 30.00 4.00 -25.28
C ILE A 449 31.28 3.62 -24.55
N TYR A 450 32.01 2.65 -25.08
CA TYR A 450 33.37 2.36 -24.64
C TYR A 450 34.34 3.27 -25.40
N ASN A 451 35.20 4.02 -24.72
CA ASN A 451 36.12 4.97 -25.34
C ASN A 451 37.56 4.76 -24.84
N THR A 452 38.50 4.74 -25.77
CA THR A 452 39.94 4.68 -25.48
C THR A 452 40.75 5.25 -26.65
N ASN A 453 42.06 5.41 -26.51
CA ASN A 453 43.01 5.84 -27.56
C ASN A 453 42.56 7.05 -28.39
N GLY A 454 41.90 8.01 -27.75
CA GLY A 454 41.21 9.08 -28.47
C GLY A 454 40.89 10.23 -27.55
N ASN A 455 40.09 11.18 -28.05
CA ASN A 455 39.68 12.31 -27.24
C ASN A 455 38.73 11.85 -26.12
N TRP A 456 38.77 12.55 -24.99
CA TRP A 456 37.81 12.37 -23.91
C TRP A 456 36.39 12.64 -24.43
N LEU A 457 35.46 11.76 -24.08
CA LEU A 457 34.07 11.88 -24.48
C LEU A 457 33.21 12.25 -23.28
N ARG A 458 32.49 13.37 -23.42
CA ARG A 458 31.51 13.84 -22.44
C ARG A 458 30.27 12.95 -22.46
N SER A 459 29.84 12.50 -21.28
CA SER A 459 28.54 11.86 -21.07
C SER A 459 27.39 12.87 -21.13
N GLY A 460 26.18 12.39 -21.31
CA GLY A 460 24.98 13.21 -21.24
C GLY A 460 23.72 12.40 -20.99
N ASN A 461 22.70 13.10 -20.52
CA ASN A 461 21.45 12.53 -20.05
C ASN A 461 20.57 11.92 -21.16
N PRO A 462 19.57 11.10 -20.80
CA PRO A 462 18.72 10.39 -21.75
C PRO A 462 17.54 11.23 -22.30
N ASP A 463 17.45 12.52 -22.01
CA ASP A 463 16.30 13.32 -22.42
C ASP A 463 16.40 13.74 -23.90
N THR A 464 15.24 13.74 -24.56
CA THR A 464 15.07 14.33 -25.89
C THR A 464 15.03 15.85 -25.81
N ILE A 465 15.49 16.54 -26.86
CA ILE A 465 15.37 18.00 -26.98
C ILE A 465 13.88 18.35 -27.08
N GLU A 466 13.27 18.68 -25.96
CA GLU A 466 11.84 19.07 -25.87
C GLU A 466 11.67 20.58 -25.72
N ASP A 467 12.72 21.27 -25.26
CA ASP A 467 12.71 22.71 -25.02
C ASP A 467 14.07 23.34 -25.41
N PRO A 468 14.13 24.67 -25.63
CA PRO A 468 15.35 25.37 -26.04
C PRO A 468 16.54 25.21 -25.08
N MET A 469 16.29 25.01 -23.78
CA MET A 469 17.33 24.76 -22.77
C MET A 469 17.96 23.39 -22.96
N SER A 470 17.12 22.38 -23.14
CA SER A 470 17.53 21.01 -23.45
C SER A 470 18.30 20.94 -24.78
N ALA A 471 18.02 21.84 -25.73
CA ALA A 471 18.76 21.98 -26.98
C ALA A 471 20.19 22.51 -26.78
N VAL A 472 20.37 23.52 -25.93
CA VAL A 472 21.69 24.09 -25.61
C VAL A 472 22.54 23.10 -24.83
N GLY A 473 21.95 22.37 -23.86
CA GLY A 473 22.62 21.28 -23.16
C GLY A 473 23.11 20.18 -24.12
N ASN A 474 22.25 19.73 -25.04
CA ASN A 474 22.58 18.72 -26.05
C ASN A 474 23.50 19.21 -27.19
N LEU A 475 23.77 20.51 -27.32
CA LEU A 475 24.76 21.02 -28.28
C LEU A 475 26.20 20.71 -27.81
N VAL A 476 26.39 20.49 -26.50
CA VAL A 476 27.68 20.20 -25.86
C VAL A 476 27.73 18.81 -25.21
N SER A 477 26.60 18.14 -25.00
CA SER A 477 26.49 16.77 -24.48
C SER A 477 25.90 15.82 -25.53
N ARG A 478 26.05 14.51 -25.32
CA ARG A 478 25.47 13.47 -26.19
C ARG A 478 24.50 12.62 -25.38
N LYS A 479 23.53 12.00 -26.05
CA LYS A 479 22.64 10.99 -25.46
C LYS A 479 23.34 9.65 -25.21
N ALA A 480 24.42 9.67 -24.43
CA ALA A 480 25.23 8.51 -24.11
C ALA A 480 26.03 8.72 -22.84
N ILE A 481 26.27 7.64 -22.11
CA ILE A 481 27.25 7.59 -21.01
C ILE A 481 28.52 6.95 -21.58
N CYS A 482 29.66 7.63 -21.40
CA CYS A 482 30.94 7.23 -21.98
C CYS A 482 31.87 6.67 -20.89
N TYR A 483 32.37 5.46 -21.11
CA TYR A 483 33.42 4.82 -20.32
C TYR A 483 34.77 5.17 -20.94
N ASN A 484 35.52 6.11 -20.36
CA ASN A 484 36.76 6.67 -20.87
C ASN A 484 37.98 6.02 -20.20
N ILE A 485 38.64 5.08 -20.89
CA ILE A 485 39.65 4.20 -20.27
C ILE A 485 41.01 4.25 -20.96
N ALA A 486 42.07 4.03 -20.16
CA ALA A 486 43.47 4.06 -20.56
C ALA A 486 43.86 5.40 -21.20
N TYR A 487 44.56 5.40 -22.33
CA TYR A 487 45.03 6.62 -22.96
C TYR A 487 43.88 7.43 -23.54
N ILE A 488 43.60 8.56 -22.90
CA ILE A 488 42.57 9.51 -23.29
C ILE A 488 43.20 10.90 -23.40
N LYS A 489 42.85 11.61 -24.47
CA LYS A 489 43.31 12.96 -24.73
C LYS A 489 42.25 13.97 -24.34
N ASN A 490 42.57 14.84 -23.39
CA ASN A 490 41.84 16.08 -23.19
C ASN A 490 42.71 17.25 -23.69
N GLU A 491 43.25 18.10 -22.80
CA GLU A 491 44.31 19.05 -23.17
C GLU A 491 45.66 18.33 -23.41
N ARG A 492 45.89 17.24 -22.66
CA ARG A 492 47.06 16.36 -22.75
C ARG A 492 46.59 14.91 -22.79
N TRP A 493 47.50 14.01 -23.13
CA TRP A 493 47.26 12.58 -23.01
C TRP A 493 47.50 12.14 -21.56
N ASP A 494 46.47 11.55 -20.96
CA ASP A 494 46.53 10.96 -19.64
C ASP A 494 46.09 9.49 -19.70
N TYR A 495 46.44 8.72 -18.68
CA TYR A 495 46.04 7.32 -18.55
C TYR A 495 45.02 7.15 -17.43
N TYR A 496 43.83 6.66 -17.78
CA TYR A 496 42.72 6.41 -16.88
C TYR A 496 42.73 4.93 -16.48
N GLU A 497 42.84 4.69 -15.17
CA GLU A 497 42.89 3.33 -14.60
C GLU A 497 41.50 2.70 -14.54
N GLU A 498 41.44 1.38 -14.71
CA GLU A 498 40.18 0.65 -14.83
C GLU A 498 39.30 0.69 -13.58
N GLU A 499 39.90 0.53 -12.40
CA GLU A 499 39.18 0.63 -11.12
C GLU A 499 38.58 2.03 -10.90
N SER A 500 39.32 3.07 -11.30
CA SER A 500 38.87 4.46 -11.21
C SER A 500 37.75 4.77 -12.17
N GLU A 501 37.86 4.30 -13.41
CA GLU A 501 36.84 4.50 -14.43
C GLU A 501 35.56 3.69 -14.13
N ASP A 502 35.66 2.49 -13.56
CA ASP A 502 34.48 1.75 -13.09
C ASP A 502 33.68 2.57 -12.07
N CYS A 503 34.35 3.20 -11.10
CA CYS A 503 33.71 4.05 -10.09
C CYS A 503 33.13 5.34 -10.71
N ASP A 504 33.88 6.02 -11.56
CA ASP A 504 33.44 7.25 -12.23
C ASP A 504 32.26 6.99 -13.17
N PHE A 505 32.24 5.84 -13.85
CA PHE A 505 31.16 5.44 -14.74
C PHE A 505 29.89 5.09 -13.98
N MET A 506 29.97 4.40 -12.83
CA MET A 506 28.83 4.15 -11.94
C MET A 506 28.20 5.47 -11.48
N PHE A 507 29.04 6.39 -10.99
CA PHE A 507 28.62 7.71 -10.56
C PHE A 507 27.99 8.52 -11.70
N THR A 508 28.67 8.60 -12.83
CA THR A 508 28.22 9.35 -14.01
C THR A 508 26.90 8.80 -14.53
N SER A 509 26.74 7.47 -14.55
CA SER A 509 25.48 6.84 -14.95
C SER A 509 24.31 7.29 -14.07
N ALA A 510 24.51 7.30 -12.75
CA ALA A 510 23.50 7.73 -11.79
C ALA A 510 23.21 9.23 -11.86
N HIS A 511 24.23 10.06 -12.12
CA HIS A 511 24.10 11.51 -12.30
C HIS A 511 23.31 11.85 -13.56
N GLU A 512 23.69 11.28 -14.71
CA GLU A 512 23.09 11.60 -16.00
C GLU A 512 21.64 11.13 -16.11
N ILE A 513 21.33 9.94 -15.58
CA ILE A 513 19.94 9.46 -15.51
C ILE A 513 19.16 10.21 -14.42
N GLY A 514 19.85 10.65 -13.37
CA GLY A 514 19.32 11.52 -12.32
C GLY A 514 18.67 12.79 -12.85
N HIS A 515 19.21 13.36 -13.93
CA HIS A 515 18.60 14.51 -14.59
C HIS A 515 17.17 14.25 -15.08
N THR A 516 16.87 13.07 -15.62
CA THR A 516 15.50 12.74 -16.05
C THR A 516 14.55 12.57 -14.88
N ILE A 517 15.03 11.98 -13.77
CA ILE A 517 14.25 11.85 -12.53
C ILE A 517 13.89 13.24 -11.98
N LEU A 518 14.89 14.12 -11.82
CA LEU A 518 14.66 15.47 -11.31
C LEU A 518 13.86 16.35 -12.26
N LYS A 519 13.99 16.16 -13.58
CA LYS A 519 13.17 16.89 -14.56
C LYS A 519 11.71 16.50 -14.44
N ALA A 520 11.42 15.22 -14.26
CA ALA A 520 10.04 14.74 -14.06
C ALA A 520 9.44 15.27 -12.75
N TYR A 521 10.26 15.46 -11.71
CA TYR A 521 9.78 15.95 -10.41
C TYR A 521 9.67 17.48 -10.32
N GLY A 522 10.70 18.21 -10.74
CA GLY A 522 10.84 19.66 -10.54
C GLY A 522 11.12 20.48 -11.80
N GLY A 523 11.04 19.86 -12.98
CA GLY A 523 11.23 20.52 -14.27
C GLY A 523 12.68 20.75 -14.67
N THR A 524 12.86 21.31 -15.88
CA THR A 524 14.18 21.46 -16.54
C THR A 524 15.16 22.30 -15.71
N ILE A 525 14.71 23.39 -15.07
CA ILE A 525 15.61 24.26 -14.28
C ILE A 525 16.13 23.53 -13.04
N HIS A 526 15.30 22.74 -12.35
CA HIS A 526 15.73 21.98 -11.19
C HIS A 526 16.78 20.94 -11.56
N SER A 527 16.53 20.22 -12.65
CA SER A 527 17.44 19.21 -13.19
C SER A 527 18.77 19.80 -13.68
N TYR A 528 18.72 20.73 -14.65
CA TYR A 528 19.91 21.27 -15.33
C TYR A 528 20.59 22.42 -14.56
N GLY A 529 19.98 22.91 -13.50
CA GLY A 529 20.58 23.91 -12.62
C GLY A 529 21.58 23.32 -11.63
N HIS A 530 21.69 21.98 -11.52
CA HIS A 530 22.56 21.29 -10.57
C HIS A 530 22.44 21.89 -9.15
N LYS A 531 21.19 22.12 -8.71
CA LYS A 531 20.86 22.79 -7.43
C LYS A 531 21.52 24.16 -7.24
N GLY A 532 21.64 24.91 -8.33
CA GLY A 532 22.21 26.25 -8.34
C GLY A 532 23.75 26.27 -8.41
N SER A 533 24.43 25.14 -8.57
CA SER A 533 25.87 25.13 -8.82
C SER A 533 26.24 25.51 -10.25
N VAL A 534 25.29 25.48 -11.18
CA VAL A 534 25.46 25.99 -12.54
C VAL A 534 24.37 26.95 -12.94
N ASN A 535 24.65 27.72 -13.97
CA ASN A 535 23.61 28.42 -14.70
C ASN A 535 22.85 27.40 -15.60
N PRO A 536 21.53 27.24 -15.43
CA PRO A 536 20.77 26.24 -16.17
C PRO A 536 20.76 26.49 -17.69
N TYR A 537 21.01 27.74 -18.14
CA TYR A 537 21.04 28.14 -19.55
C TYR A 537 22.39 27.92 -20.21
N THR A 538 23.47 28.36 -19.58
CA THR A 538 24.81 28.24 -20.17
C THR A 538 25.53 26.96 -19.79
N GLN A 539 25.01 26.22 -18.80
CA GLN A 539 25.66 25.05 -18.19
C GLN A 539 27.06 25.36 -17.63
N ASN A 540 27.39 26.65 -17.48
CA ASN A 540 28.62 27.09 -16.87
C ASN A 540 28.47 27.06 -15.35
N LYS A 541 29.53 26.58 -14.70
CA LYS A 541 29.65 26.57 -13.24
C LYS A 541 29.54 27.99 -12.70
N ASN A 542 28.73 28.16 -11.66
CA ASN A 542 28.61 29.44 -10.99
C ASN A 542 29.89 29.74 -10.19
N GLU A 543 30.29 31.01 -10.12
CA GLU A 543 31.51 31.46 -9.42
C GLU A 543 31.50 31.10 -7.92
N ASN A 544 30.32 30.94 -7.34
CA ASN A 544 30.08 30.54 -5.95
C ASN A 544 29.79 29.04 -5.78
N ALA A 545 30.25 28.19 -6.69
CA ALA A 545 29.99 26.75 -6.65
C ALA A 545 30.34 26.14 -5.28
N VAL A 546 29.57 25.16 -4.85
CA VAL A 546 29.61 24.65 -3.48
C VAL A 546 30.94 23.93 -3.23
N ILE A 547 31.57 24.20 -2.07
CA ILE A 547 32.71 23.42 -1.59
C ILE A 547 32.15 22.10 -1.04
N PHE A 548 32.80 20.98 -1.37
CA PHE A 548 32.39 19.68 -0.84
C PHE A 548 32.30 19.68 0.68
N PRO A 549 31.28 19.01 1.25
CA PRO A 549 31.30 18.71 2.67
C PRO A 549 32.46 17.75 2.95
N LEU A 550 33.31 18.12 3.91
CA LEU A 550 34.48 17.31 4.30
C LEU A 550 34.06 16.02 5.04
N ASN A 551 32.85 15.99 5.60
CA ASN A 551 32.29 14.87 6.34
C ASN A 551 30.81 14.68 5.96
N GLY A 552 30.33 13.44 6.00
CA GLY A 552 28.93 13.10 5.74
C GLY A 552 28.61 12.84 4.27
N GLU A 553 27.30 12.79 3.99
CA GLU A 553 26.72 12.60 2.67
C GLU A 553 27.14 13.71 1.68
N ILE A 554 27.40 13.30 0.45
CA ILE A 554 27.68 14.20 -0.67
C ILE A 554 26.55 14.03 -1.69
N ASP A 555 25.92 15.13 -2.07
CA ASP A 555 24.86 15.09 -3.08
C ASP A 555 25.44 14.76 -4.47
N ILE A 556 24.84 13.82 -5.18
CA ILE A 556 25.29 13.42 -6.52
C ILE A 556 25.06 14.50 -7.59
N MET A 557 24.10 15.41 -7.40
CA MET A 557 23.65 16.30 -8.48
C MET A 557 24.47 17.60 -8.65
N PRO A 558 24.97 18.29 -7.61
CA PRO A 558 25.74 19.52 -7.77
C PRO A 558 27.11 19.29 -8.43
N TYR A 559 27.60 20.31 -9.15
CA TYR A 559 29.02 20.40 -9.46
C TYR A 559 29.77 21.14 -8.34
N TYR A 560 30.86 20.54 -7.92
CA TYR A 560 31.69 21.05 -6.82
C TYR A 560 33.02 21.61 -7.32
N ILE A 561 33.67 22.46 -6.51
CA ILE A 561 34.88 23.21 -6.92
C ILE A 561 36.10 22.31 -7.19
N ASN A 562 36.31 21.27 -6.38
CA ASN A 562 37.47 20.39 -6.46
C ASN A 562 37.11 19.05 -7.12
N ARG A 563 38.11 18.22 -7.45
CA ARG A 563 37.90 16.80 -7.82
C ARG A 563 38.15 15.96 -6.58
N LEU A 564 37.21 15.07 -6.20
CA LEU A 564 37.43 14.18 -5.06
C LEU A 564 38.26 12.96 -5.45
N ASN A 565 38.90 12.37 -4.44
CA ASN A 565 39.55 11.08 -4.56
C ASN A 565 38.50 9.98 -4.83
N ILE A 566 38.91 8.93 -5.56
CA ILE A 566 38.08 7.77 -5.90
C ILE A 566 37.40 7.16 -4.68
N ASP A 567 38.07 7.14 -3.53
CA ASP A 567 37.54 6.63 -2.26
C ASP A 567 36.28 7.37 -1.77
N SER A 568 35.96 8.52 -2.35
CA SER A 568 34.79 9.32 -1.97
C SER A 568 33.54 8.95 -2.75
N PHE A 569 33.63 8.15 -3.82
CA PHE A 569 32.46 7.78 -4.63
C PHE A 569 31.37 7.10 -3.79
N ASN A 570 31.75 6.34 -2.76
CA ASN A 570 30.81 5.69 -1.85
C ASN A 570 30.03 6.68 -0.95
N LYS A 571 30.37 7.96 -0.90
CA LYS A 571 29.65 9.00 -0.14
C LYS A 571 28.65 9.78 -1.01
N TYR A 572 28.73 9.65 -2.33
CA TYR A 572 27.80 10.33 -3.23
C TYR A 572 26.47 9.62 -3.25
N ILE A 573 25.42 10.32 -2.84
CA ILE A 573 24.07 9.79 -2.76
C ILE A 573 23.10 10.92 -3.09
N ALA A 574 22.04 10.64 -3.83
CA ALA A 574 20.96 11.57 -4.07
C ALA A 574 20.29 11.92 -2.74
N VAL A 575 20.11 13.21 -2.47
CA VAL A 575 19.57 13.68 -1.19
C VAL A 575 18.17 13.15 -0.93
N GLU A 576 17.78 13.13 0.34
CA GLU A 576 16.50 12.61 0.80
C GLU A 576 15.29 13.14 0.00
N LYS A 577 15.21 14.45 -0.25
CA LYS A 577 14.11 15.04 -1.04
C LYS A 577 14.03 14.47 -2.45
N ASP A 578 15.17 14.23 -3.09
CA ASP A 578 15.22 13.70 -4.46
C ASP A 578 14.85 12.22 -4.49
N VAL A 579 15.27 11.44 -3.48
CA VAL A 579 14.90 10.03 -3.37
C VAL A 579 13.40 9.87 -3.07
N LEU A 580 12.82 10.73 -2.23
CA LEU A 580 11.37 10.75 -1.98
C LEU A 580 10.56 11.11 -3.23
N SER A 581 11.16 11.76 -4.23
CA SER A 581 10.49 12.04 -5.49
C SER A 581 9.99 10.78 -6.20
N PHE A 582 10.62 9.61 -6.00
CA PHE A 582 10.10 8.36 -6.59
C PHE A 582 8.69 8.02 -6.13
N ILE A 583 8.36 8.31 -4.86
CA ILE A 583 7.00 8.11 -4.33
C ILE A 583 6.03 9.08 -5.02
N TRP A 584 6.41 10.35 -5.13
CA TRP A 584 5.62 11.37 -5.82
C TRP A 584 5.44 11.08 -7.32
N LEU A 585 6.48 10.59 -8.00
CA LEU A 585 6.44 10.22 -9.41
C LEU A 585 5.48 9.05 -9.70
N THR A 586 5.16 8.24 -8.68
CA THR A 586 4.11 7.21 -8.74
C THR A 586 2.72 7.71 -8.35
N LYS A 587 2.51 9.03 -8.30
CA LYS A 587 1.21 9.66 -8.01
C LYS A 587 0.09 9.02 -8.81
N ILE A 588 -0.93 8.58 -8.10
CA ILE A 588 -2.12 7.97 -8.67
C ILE A 588 -3.13 9.05 -9.01
N LYS A 589 -3.79 8.94 -10.15
CA LYS A 589 -4.92 9.77 -10.56
C LYS A 589 -6.18 8.92 -10.68
N LEU A 590 -7.25 9.37 -10.04
CA LEU A 590 -8.62 8.90 -10.19
C LEU A 590 -9.17 9.39 -11.53
N LYS A 591 -9.98 8.57 -12.18
CA LYS A 591 -10.54 8.83 -13.51
C LYS A 591 -12.06 8.77 -13.52
#